data_AF-A0AAN8GFJ4-F1
#
_entry.id   AF-A0AAN8GFJ4-F1
#
_cell.length_a   1.000
_cell.length_b   1.000
_cell.length_c   1.000
_cell.angle_alpha   90.00
_cell.angle_beta   90.00
_cell.angle_gamma   90.00
#
_symmetry.space_group_name_H-M   'P 1'
#
loop_
_entity.id
_entity.type
_entity.pdbx_description
1 polymer ?
#
loop_
_entity_poly.entity_id
_entity_poly.type
_entity_poly.pdbx_seq_one_letter_code
_entity_poly.pdbx_strand_id
1 'polypeptide(L)'
;MQILDKDKNDPTVVNLSSVTLNNKEISLLHKGLKFTPTPQSDTCTLKSELSQFCRKLRLQHHFHKDDPNLDESRLSEPEYLVRNKSTFTPRAGQDVFLDGFITTISTDQVQNKPFKSNLNKEQRGPLNALKNTSDLIIKRADKGGAIVVMDTSFYQENMSKMLSDKEYYAESSLKANDMILRKNQNFMGAHTNILHTEEVEYLCKFQPSSILFWTPQNPQKQGYPRSC
;
A
#
# COMPACT_ATOMS: atom_id res chain seq x y z
N MET A 1 5.55 21.56 25.26
CA MET A 1 6.49 20.50 24.84
C MET A 1 6.93 19.75 26.08
N GLN A 2 6.66 18.45 26.15
CA GLN A 2 7.06 17.58 27.25
C GLN A 2 7.87 16.40 26.70
N ILE A 3 9.11 16.24 27.15
CA ILE A 3 9.90 15.03 26.91
C ILE A 3 9.52 14.04 28.01
N LEU A 4 9.16 12.82 27.64
CA LEU A 4 8.70 11.80 28.58
C LEU A 4 9.88 10.96 29.09
N ASP A 5 9.84 10.61 30.37
CA ASP A 5 10.91 9.85 31.05
C ASP A 5 11.10 8.48 30.41
N LYS A 6 12.35 8.09 30.17
CA LYS A 6 12.68 6.87 29.41
C LYS A 6 13.89 6.13 29.99
N ASP A 7 13.96 4.84 29.71
CA ASP A 7 15.19 4.08 29.92
C ASP A 7 16.25 4.40 28.84
N LYS A 8 17.52 4.09 29.10
CA LYS A 8 18.64 4.45 28.20
C LYS A 8 18.47 3.94 26.76
N ASN A 9 17.80 2.81 26.58
CA ASN A 9 17.62 2.15 25.27
C ASN A 9 16.30 2.50 24.58
N ASP A 10 15.39 3.19 25.28
CA ASP A 10 14.06 3.49 24.75
C ASP A 10 14.11 4.71 23.80
N PRO A 11 13.25 4.72 22.75
CA PRO A 11 13.12 5.86 21.88
C PRO A 11 12.60 7.06 22.68
N THR A 12 13.17 8.24 22.40
CA THR A 12 12.70 9.48 23.00
C THR A 12 11.29 9.80 22.51
N VAL A 13 10.35 10.02 23.42
CA VAL A 13 8.99 10.46 23.09
C VAL A 13 8.82 11.93 23.49
N VAL A 14 8.37 12.74 22.53
CA VAL A 14 8.10 14.16 22.68
C VAL A 14 6.61 14.40 22.47
N ASN A 15 5.92 14.82 23.53
CA ASN A 15 4.53 15.22 23.44
C ASN A 15 4.43 16.73 23.16
N LEU A 16 3.93 17.06 21.98
CA LEU A 16 3.58 18.41 21.53
C LEU A 16 2.06 18.62 21.49
N SER A 17 1.27 17.56 21.72
CA SER A 17 -0.19 17.65 21.72
C SER A 17 -0.73 18.28 23.00
N SER A 18 -1.99 18.72 22.94
CA SER A 18 -2.78 19.18 24.08
C SER A 18 -3.19 18.04 25.03
N VAL A 19 -3.13 16.78 24.56
CA VAL A 19 -3.57 15.60 25.31
C VAL A 19 -2.48 15.13 26.28
N THR A 20 -2.89 14.83 27.51
CA THR A 20 -2.02 14.18 28.49
C THR A 20 -2.06 12.67 28.31
N LEU A 21 -0.92 12.08 27.94
CA LEU A 21 -0.79 10.63 27.77
C LEU A 21 -0.65 9.94 29.12
N ASN A 22 -1.30 8.78 29.27
CA ASN A 22 -1.16 7.97 30.48
C ASN A 22 0.12 7.13 30.45
N ASN A 23 0.61 6.70 31.62
CA ASN A 23 1.86 5.93 31.72
C ASN A 23 1.88 4.65 30.87
N LYS A 24 0.71 4.03 30.60
CA LYS A 24 0.63 2.82 29.78
C LYS A 24 0.78 3.12 28.29
N GLU A 25 0.25 4.24 27.82
CA GLU A 25 0.45 4.77 26.46
C GLU A 25 1.90 5.16 26.24
N ILE A 26 2.52 5.83 27.21
CA ILE A 26 3.93 6.22 27.17
C ILE A 26 4.81 4.96 27.08
N SER A 27 4.58 3.99 27.97
CA SER A 27 5.28 2.70 27.95
C SER A 27 5.11 1.95 26.61
N LEU A 28 3.96 2.06 25.97
CA LEU A 28 3.72 1.49 24.65
C LEU A 28 4.52 2.22 23.57
N LEU A 29 4.57 3.56 23.60
CA LEU A 29 5.36 4.36 22.66
C LEU A 29 6.87 4.09 22.81
N HIS A 30 7.35 3.80 24.01
CA HIS A 30 8.74 3.37 24.23
C HIS A 30 9.09 2.02 23.61
N LYS A 31 8.13 1.21 23.18
CA LYS A 31 8.45 0.04 22.34
C LYS A 31 8.92 0.45 20.94
N GLY A 32 8.61 1.66 20.51
CA GLY A 32 9.03 2.24 19.23
C GLY A 32 8.05 2.00 18.09
N LEU A 33 8.11 2.86 17.06
CA LEU A 33 7.22 2.78 15.89
C LEU A 33 7.50 1.57 14.98
N LYS A 34 8.63 0.88 15.18
CA LYS A 34 8.97 -0.38 14.51
C LYS A 34 8.52 -1.62 15.31
N PHE A 35 7.94 -1.43 16.50
CA PHE A 35 7.40 -2.54 17.27
C PHE A 35 6.17 -3.09 16.56
N THR A 36 6.19 -4.39 16.26
CA THR A 36 5.06 -5.08 15.64
C THR A 36 4.36 -5.94 16.70
N PRO A 37 3.13 -5.59 17.10
CA PRO A 37 2.33 -6.45 17.97
C PRO A 37 2.17 -7.84 17.34
N THR A 38 2.16 -8.89 18.16
CA THR A 38 1.85 -10.25 17.70
C THR A 38 0.51 -10.23 16.96
N PRO A 39 0.46 -10.61 15.66
CA PRO A 39 -0.76 -10.58 14.88
C PRO A 39 -1.86 -11.43 15.51
N GLN A 40 -3.10 -10.97 15.37
CA GLN A 40 -4.26 -11.81 15.64
C GLN A 40 -4.54 -12.69 14.42
N SER A 41 -5.19 -13.83 14.65
CA SER A 41 -5.57 -14.74 13.57
C SER A 41 -6.55 -14.06 12.62
N ASP A 42 -6.10 -13.76 11.39
CA ASP A 42 -6.92 -13.24 10.30
C ASP A 42 -7.26 -14.37 9.32
N THR A 43 -8.30 -15.12 9.66
CA THR A 43 -8.73 -16.28 8.87
C THR A 43 -9.30 -15.89 7.51
N CYS A 44 -9.83 -14.68 7.36
CA CYS A 44 -10.41 -14.22 6.09
C CYS A 44 -9.30 -13.90 5.09
N THR A 45 -8.30 -13.11 5.50
CA THR A 45 -7.14 -12.81 4.66
C THR A 45 -6.38 -14.09 4.32
N LEU A 46 -6.13 -14.97 5.30
CA LEU A 46 -5.46 -16.25 5.07
C LEU A 46 -6.21 -17.12 4.03
N LYS A 47 -7.54 -17.20 4.09
CA LYS A 47 -8.35 -17.92 3.08
C LYS A 47 -8.22 -17.33 1.69
N SER A 48 -8.21 -16.00 1.58
CA SER A 48 -8.03 -15.30 0.31
C SER A 48 -6.64 -15.55 -0.27
N GLU A 49 -5.59 -15.42 0.55
CA GLU A 49 -4.21 -15.70 0.16
C GLU A 49 -4.00 -17.15 -0.24
N LEU A 50 -4.56 -18.10 0.54
CA LEU A 50 -4.52 -19.52 0.22
C LEU A 50 -5.22 -19.81 -1.11
N SER A 51 -6.38 -19.20 -1.36
CA SER A 51 -7.08 -19.33 -2.64
C SER A 51 -6.25 -18.81 -3.81
N GLN A 52 -5.58 -17.66 -3.63
CA GLN A 52 -4.67 -17.12 -4.64
C GLN A 52 -3.45 -18.03 -4.87
N PHE A 53 -2.91 -18.64 -3.81
CA PHE A 53 -1.84 -19.62 -3.88
C PHE A 53 -2.27 -20.88 -4.64
N CYS A 54 -3.40 -21.49 -4.30
CA CYS A 54 -3.96 -22.64 -5.01
C CYS A 54 -4.22 -22.32 -6.48
N ARG A 55 -4.73 -21.13 -6.79
CA ARG A 55 -4.91 -20.66 -8.18
C ARG A 55 -3.57 -20.58 -8.92
N LYS A 56 -2.50 -20.09 -8.28
CA LYS A 56 -1.16 -20.06 -8.89
C LYS A 56 -0.65 -21.45 -9.22
N LEU A 57 -0.82 -22.42 -8.32
CA LEU A 57 -0.43 -23.81 -8.58
C LEU A 57 -1.18 -24.40 -9.78
N ARG A 58 -2.50 -24.19 -9.84
CA ARG A 58 -3.32 -24.61 -10.98
C ARG A 58 -2.85 -23.98 -12.29
N LEU A 59 -2.57 -22.67 -12.29
CA LEU A 59 -2.07 -21.97 -13.47
C LEU A 59 -0.70 -22.52 -13.91
N GLN A 60 0.21 -22.76 -12.96
CA GLN A 60 1.51 -23.34 -13.25
C GLN A 60 1.37 -24.72 -13.89
N HIS A 61 0.52 -25.59 -13.33
CA HIS A 61 0.25 -26.91 -13.90
C HIS A 61 -0.41 -26.82 -15.28
N HIS A 62 -1.46 -26.01 -15.42
CA HIS A 62 -2.20 -25.85 -16.69
C HIS A 62 -1.31 -25.36 -17.84
N PHE A 63 -0.34 -24.49 -17.54
CA PHE A 63 0.59 -23.95 -18.54
C PHE A 63 1.95 -24.65 -18.53
N HIS A 64 2.11 -25.75 -17.78
CA HIS A 64 3.29 -26.59 -17.85
C HIS A 64 3.29 -27.33 -19.18
N LYS A 65 4.08 -26.86 -20.13
CA LYS A 65 4.28 -27.52 -21.43
C LYS A 65 5.38 -28.54 -21.30
N ASP A 66 5.16 -29.74 -21.80
CA ASP A 66 6.20 -30.77 -21.90
C ASP A 66 7.12 -30.62 -23.13
N ASP A 67 7.05 -29.52 -23.90
CA ASP A 67 7.96 -29.32 -25.02
C ASP A 67 8.28 -27.83 -25.30
N PRO A 68 9.55 -27.39 -25.22
CA PRO A 68 9.96 -26.04 -25.60
C PRO A 68 9.87 -25.75 -27.12
N ASN A 69 9.64 -26.75 -27.97
CA ASN A 69 9.60 -26.60 -29.43
C ASN A 69 8.19 -26.69 -30.04
N LEU A 70 7.15 -26.92 -29.23
CA LEU A 70 5.80 -27.26 -29.71
C LEU A 70 4.75 -26.27 -29.18
N ASP A 71 4.90 -25.00 -29.53
CA ASP A 71 3.81 -24.05 -29.33
C ASP A 71 3.57 -23.15 -30.54
N GLU A 72 3.20 -23.76 -31.66
CA GLU A 72 2.56 -23.05 -32.78
C GLU A 72 1.25 -22.36 -32.36
N SER A 73 0.61 -22.77 -31.25
CA SER A 73 -0.63 -22.13 -30.79
C SER A 73 -0.43 -20.71 -30.28
N ARG A 74 0.76 -20.37 -29.76
CA ARG A 74 1.13 -19.00 -29.41
C ARG A 74 1.37 -18.07 -30.60
N LEU A 75 1.60 -18.62 -31.79
CA LEU A 75 1.73 -17.81 -33.02
C LEU A 75 0.38 -17.26 -33.50
N SER A 76 -0.73 -17.76 -32.95
CA SER A 76 -2.10 -17.31 -33.28
C SER A 76 -2.71 -16.33 -32.28
N GLU A 77 -2.07 -16.11 -31.12
CA GLU A 77 -2.53 -15.12 -30.15
C GLU A 77 -2.08 -13.73 -30.62
N PRO A 78 -2.99 -12.76 -30.76
CA PRO A 78 -2.60 -11.38 -31.06
C PRO A 78 -1.63 -10.85 -30.00
N GLU A 79 -0.53 -10.25 -30.45
CA GLU A 79 0.51 -9.67 -29.61
C GLU A 79 0.00 -8.36 -28.98
N TYR A 80 -0.76 -8.46 -27.89
CA TYR A 80 -1.16 -7.29 -27.11
C TYR A 80 0.05 -6.69 -26.38
N LEU A 81 0.29 -5.38 -26.50
CA LEU A 81 1.37 -4.68 -25.79
C LEU A 81 1.13 -4.65 -24.27
N VAL A 82 -0.14 -4.60 -23.87
CA VAL A 82 -0.58 -4.53 -22.48
C VAL A 82 -1.82 -5.39 -22.27
N ARG A 83 -2.00 -5.91 -21.04
CA ARG A 83 -3.13 -6.77 -20.69
C ARG A 83 -3.57 -6.55 -19.26
N ASN A 84 -4.89 -6.60 -19.05
CA ASN A 84 -5.47 -6.63 -17.73
C ASN A 84 -5.07 -7.90 -16.97
N LYS A 85 -5.11 -7.83 -15.63
CA LYS A 85 -4.90 -9.03 -14.80
C LYS A 85 -5.98 -10.05 -15.13
N SER A 86 -5.56 -11.22 -15.61
CA SER A 86 -6.49 -12.30 -15.96
C SER A 86 -7.21 -12.84 -14.73
N THR A 87 -8.53 -13.03 -14.87
CA THR A 87 -9.40 -13.73 -13.92
C THR A 87 -9.46 -15.24 -14.18
N PHE A 88 -8.77 -15.71 -15.22
CA PHE A 88 -8.73 -17.13 -15.57
C PHE A 88 -8.21 -17.97 -14.39
N THR A 89 -8.97 -19.03 -14.12
CA THR A 89 -8.63 -20.04 -13.12
C THR A 89 -8.89 -21.40 -13.76
N PRO A 90 -7.86 -22.26 -13.93
CA PRO A 90 -8.02 -23.59 -14.48
C PRO A 90 -9.03 -24.42 -13.69
N ARG A 91 -9.75 -25.30 -14.40
CA ARG A 91 -10.73 -26.19 -13.77
C ARG A 91 -10.03 -27.24 -12.90
N ALA A 92 -10.74 -27.71 -11.87
CA ALA A 92 -10.36 -28.91 -11.15
C ALA A 92 -10.56 -30.17 -12.01
N GLY A 93 -9.85 -31.24 -11.67
CA GLY A 93 -9.89 -32.54 -12.32
C GLY A 93 -8.77 -32.79 -13.34
N GLN A 94 -7.84 -31.84 -13.55
CA GLN A 94 -6.71 -32.03 -14.45
C GLN A 94 -5.61 -32.92 -13.85
N ASP A 95 -5.41 -32.83 -12.53
CA ASP A 95 -4.43 -33.62 -11.79
C ASP A 95 -5.00 -33.96 -10.40
N VAL A 96 -5.20 -35.24 -10.16
CA VAL A 96 -5.79 -35.78 -8.93
C VAL A 96 -4.88 -35.54 -7.72
N PHE A 97 -3.56 -35.56 -7.90
CA PHE A 97 -2.60 -35.29 -6.82
C PHE A 97 -2.58 -33.81 -6.46
N LEU A 98 -2.59 -32.93 -7.47
CA LEU A 98 -2.68 -31.49 -7.24
C LEU A 98 -4.00 -31.10 -6.57
N ASP A 99 -5.12 -31.67 -7.04
CA ASP A 99 -6.44 -31.44 -6.43
C ASP A 99 -6.51 -32.01 -5.02
N GLY A 100 -5.91 -33.18 -4.78
CA GLY A 100 -5.76 -33.78 -3.45
C GLY A 100 -5.00 -32.85 -2.52
N PHE A 101 -3.84 -32.36 -2.94
CA PHE A 101 -3.02 -31.42 -2.18
C PHE A 101 -3.77 -30.12 -1.86
N ILE A 102 -4.40 -29.49 -2.87
CA ILE A 102 -5.20 -28.28 -2.70
C ILE A 102 -6.34 -28.51 -1.70
N THR A 103 -7.01 -29.66 -1.79
CA THR A 103 -8.08 -30.03 -0.86
C THR A 103 -7.53 -30.16 0.56
N THR A 104 -6.45 -30.92 0.75
CA THR A 104 -5.82 -31.13 2.06
C THR A 104 -5.46 -29.80 2.71
N ILE A 105 -4.73 -28.90 2.03
CA ILE A 105 -4.31 -27.62 2.62
C ILE A 105 -5.47 -26.64 2.84
N SER A 106 -6.55 -26.77 2.08
CA SER A 106 -7.75 -25.93 2.24
C SER A 106 -8.63 -26.41 3.40
N THR A 107 -8.67 -27.72 3.66
CA THR A 107 -9.41 -28.33 4.77
C THR A 107 -8.61 -28.32 6.07
N ASP A 108 -7.29 -28.45 5.99
CA ASP A 108 -6.36 -28.36 7.10
C ASP A 108 -6.16 -26.87 7.41
N GLN A 109 -7.24 -26.26 7.93
CA GLN A 109 -7.18 -24.90 8.45
C GLN A 109 -6.12 -24.92 9.54
N VAL A 110 -4.94 -24.37 9.18
CA VAL A 110 -3.79 -24.13 10.05
C VAL A 110 -4.30 -23.95 11.46
N GLN A 111 -4.14 -24.99 12.29
CA GLN A 111 -4.54 -24.88 13.69
C GLN A 111 -3.81 -23.68 14.24
N ASN A 112 -4.54 -22.60 14.51
CA ASN A 112 -4.02 -21.37 15.09
C ASN A 112 -3.57 -21.72 16.51
N LYS A 113 -2.39 -22.33 16.64
CA LYS A 113 -1.73 -22.44 17.94
C LYS A 113 -1.54 -21.00 18.39
N PRO A 114 -2.12 -20.60 19.53
CA PRO A 114 -2.05 -19.23 19.97
C PRO A 114 -0.57 -18.87 20.21
N PHE A 115 -0.04 -17.96 19.39
CA PHE A 115 1.29 -17.42 19.63
C PHE A 115 1.27 -16.63 20.94
N LYS A 116 2.35 -16.71 21.71
CA LYS A 116 2.50 -15.90 22.93
C LYS A 116 2.52 -14.42 22.52
N SER A 117 1.55 -13.66 23.04
CA SER A 117 1.46 -12.23 22.80
C SER A 117 2.68 -11.50 23.34
N ASN A 118 3.28 -10.64 22.53
CA ASN A 118 4.34 -9.71 22.93
C ASN A 118 3.81 -8.41 23.59
N LEU A 119 2.49 -8.32 23.77
CA LEU A 119 1.79 -7.29 24.54
C LEU A 119 1.00 -7.90 25.69
N ASN A 120 1.05 -7.24 26.84
CA ASN A 120 0.24 -7.61 28.01
C ASN A 120 -1.21 -7.17 27.81
N LYS A 121 -2.16 -7.80 28.53
CA LYS A 121 -3.60 -7.46 28.46
C LYS A 121 -3.84 -5.96 28.70
N GLU A 122 -3.10 -5.37 29.63
CA GLU A 122 -3.21 -3.96 29.99
C GLU A 122 -2.66 -2.98 28.95
N GLN A 123 -1.79 -3.42 28.04
CA GLN A 123 -1.24 -2.58 26.96
C GLN A 123 -2.10 -2.60 25.69
N ARG A 124 -2.98 -3.60 25.55
CA ARG A 124 -3.89 -3.71 24.39
C ARG A 124 -4.95 -2.61 24.38
N GLY A 125 -5.47 -2.23 25.54
CA GLY A 125 -6.40 -1.11 25.68
C GLY A 125 -5.80 0.21 25.19
N PRO A 126 -4.64 0.65 25.75
CA PRO A 126 -3.88 1.80 25.26
C PRO A 126 -3.54 1.76 23.77
N LEU A 127 -3.13 0.60 23.24
CA LEU A 127 -2.85 0.48 21.80
C LEU A 127 -4.10 0.76 20.95
N ASN A 128 -5.23 0.18 21.33
CA ASN A 128 -6.49 0.41 20.63
C ASN A 128 -6.98 1.85 20.80
N ALA A 129 -6.79 2.46 21.98
CA ALA A 129 -7.10 3.86 22.23
C ALA A 129 -6.29 4.75 21.27
N LEU A 130 -4.95 4.69 21.33
CA LEU A 130 -4.07 5.47 20.45
C LEU A 130 -4.32 5.23 18.96
N LYS A 131 -4.64 4.00 18.56
CA LYS A 131 -4.96 3.67 17.16
C LYS A 131 -6.26 4.30 16.67
N ASN A 132 -7.26 4.40 17.55
CA ASN A 132 -8.59 4.87 17.19
C ASN A 132 -8.80 6.36 17.48
N THR A 133 -7.85 7.03 18.14
CA THR A 133 -7.89 8.48 18.36
C THR A 133 -7.68 9.23 17.05
N SER A 134 -8.69 9.98 16.60
CA SER A 134 -8.60 10.88 15.44
C SER A 134 -7.83 12.16 15.71
N ASP A 135 -7.71 12.55 16.98
CA ASP A 135 -7.24 13.86 17.39
C ASP A 135 -5.72 13.94 17.55
N LEU A 136 -5.03 12.81 17.43
CA LEU A 136 -3.59 12.70 17.59
C LEU A 136 -2.91 12.16 16.34
N ILE A 137 -1.78 12.77 15.98
CA ILE A 137 -0.83 12.28 15.01
C ILE A 137 0.44 11.85 15.74
N ILE A 138 0.83 10.59 15.52
CA ILE A 138 2.04 10.00 16.09
C ILE A 138 3.00 9.69 14.93
N LYS A 139 4.13 10.39 14.87
CA LYS A 139 5.11 10.25 13.79
C LYS A 139 6.54 10.21 14.31
N ARG A 140 7.44 9.68 13.49
CA ARG A 140 8.88 9.81 13.73
C ARG A 140 9.29 11.26 13.42
N ALA A 141 10.12 11.85 14.27
CA ALA A 141 10.79 13.10 14.00
C ALA A 141 11.72 12.94 12.79
N ASP A 142 11.78 13.98 11.95
CA ASP A 142 12.70 14.05 10.81
C ASP A 142 14.17 13.92 11.26
N LYS A 143 14.53 14.59 12.35
CA LYS A 143 15.86 14.53 12.97
C LYS A 143 15.81 13.88 14.35
N GLY A 144 16.90 13.19 14.71
CA GLY A 144 17.08 12.61 16.06
C GLY A 144 16.24 11.37 16.36
N GLY A 145 15.42 10.89 15.43
CA GLY A 145 14.73 9.60 15.54
C GLY A 145 13.68 9.49 16.65
N ALA A 146 13.36 10.60 17.33
CA ALA A 146 12.35 10.67 18.37
C ALA A 146 10.95 10.37 17.82
N ILE A 147 10.03 10.01 18.71
CA ILE A 147 8.61 9.88 18.41
C ILE A 147 7.95 11.18 18.84
N VAL A 148 7.22 11.80 17.93
CA VAL A 148 6.50 13.06 18.18
C VAL A 148 5.01 12.76 18.16
N VAL A 149 4.33 13.17 19.23
CA VAL A 149 2.87 13.16 19.34
C VAL A 149 2.38 14.59 19.25
N MET A 150 1.43 14.87 18.36
CA MET A 150 0.89 16.22 18.13
C MET A 150 -0.60 16.16 17.82
N ASP A 151 -1.32 17.26 18.06
CA ASP A 151 -2.74 17.34 17.71
C ASP A 151 -2.92 17.27 16.18
N THR A 152 -3.95 16.57 15.74
CA THR A 152 -4.29 16.44 14.32
C THR A 152 -4.60 17.79 13.68
N SER A 153 -5.30 18.68 14.39
CA SER A 153 -5.59 20.04 13.94
C SER A 153 -4.32 20.84 13.69
N PHE A 154 -3.41 20.86 14.68
CA PHE A 154 -2.11 21.53 14.55
C PHE A 154 -1.30 20.99 13.37
N TYR A 155 -1.28 19.68 13.16
CA TYR A 155 -0.60 19.08 12.00
C TYR A 155 -1.24 19.54 10.68
N GLN A 156 -2.57 19.50 10.57
CA GLN A 156 -3.31 19.89 9.36
C GLN A 156 -3.14 21.37 9.02
N GLU A 157 -3.20 22.25 10.02
CA GLU A 157 -2.99 23.69 9.85
C GLU A 157 -1.59 24.00 9.34
N ASN A 158 -0.56 23.39 9.94
CA ASN A 158 0.83 23.57 9.49
C ASN A 158 1.03 23.04 8.07
N MET A 159 0.49 21.86 7.75
CA MET A 159 0.54 21.33 6.39
C MET A 159 -0.15 22.26 5.40
N SER A 160 -1.33 22.78 5.74
CA SER A 160 -2.07 23.72 4.88
C SER A 160 -1.29 25.02 4.67
N LYS A 161 -0.65 25.53 5.72
CA LYS A 161 0.22 26.71 5.65
C LYS A 161 1.43 26.48 4.74
N MET A 162 2.11 25.33 4.87
CA MET A 162 3.24 24.97 4.02
C MET A 162 2.82 24.79 2.55
N LEU A 163 1.70 24.14 2.29
CA LEU A 163 1.20 23.89 0.93
C LEU A 163 0.61 25.14 0.27
N SER A 164 0.22 26.14 1.06
CA SER A 164 -0.22 27.46 0.56
C SER A 164 0.94 28.33 0.08
N ASP A 165 2.18 27.91 0.32
CA ASP A 165 3.37 28.61 -0.15
C ASP A 165 3.52 28.45 -1.67
N LYS A 166 3.18 29.52 -2.39
CA LYS A 166 3.25 29.59 -3.85
C LYS A 166 4.67 29.72 -4.40
N GLU A 167 5.68 29.93 -3.56
CA GLU A 167 7.08 29.90 -3.98
C GLU A 167 7.51 28.46 -4.28
N TYR A 168 7.08 27.51 -3.44
CA TYR A 168 7.51 26.12 -3.52
C TYR A 168 6.47 25.17 -4.11
N TYR A 169 5.18 25.45 -3.93
CA TYR A 169 4.10 24.57 -4.35
C TYR A 169 3.17 25.24 -5.34
N ALA A 170 2.60 24.44 -6.24
CA ALA A 170 1.52 24.83 -7.13
C ALA A 170 0.36 23.85 -6.99
N GLU A 171 -0.85 24.38 -6.95
CA GLU A 171 -2.08 23.59 -6.91
C GLU A 171 -2.21 22.80 -8.22
N SER A 172 -2.32 21.48 -8.08
CA SER A 172 -2.55 20.57 -9.18
C SER A 172 -4.05 20.48 -9.41
N SER A 173 -4.52 21.00 -10.54
CA SER A 173 -5.94 20.93 -10.87
C SER A 173 -6.36 19.46 -11.04
N LEU A 174 -7.48 19.05 -10.43
CA LEU A 174 -8.16 17.78 -10.72
C LEU A 174 -8.39 17.57 -12.23
N LYS A 175 -8.54 18.69 -12.96
CA LYS A 175 -8.61 18.76 -14.42
C LYS A 175 -7.41 18.13 -15.12
N ALA A 176 -6.23 18.04 -14.50
CA ALA A 176 -5.05 17.45 -15.13
C ALA A 176 -5.23 15.94 -15.34
N ASN A 177 -5.76 15.22 -14.34
CA ASN A 177 -6.07 13.80 -14.45
C ASN A 177 -7.22 13.56 -15.43
N ASP A 178 -8.30 14.34 -15.32
CA ASP A 178 -9.42 14.26 -16.26
C ASP A 178 -8.97 14.59 -17.69
N MET A 179 -8.06 15.54 -17.85
CA MET A 179 -7.47 15.87 -19.15
C MET A 179 -6.61 14.73 -19.68
N ILE A 180 -5.80 14.08 -18.84
CA ILE A 180 -5.01 12.90 -19.25
C ILE A 180 -5.94 11.77 -19.65
N LEU A 181 -6.97 11.46 -18.85
CA LEU A 181 -7.95 10.42 -19.16
C LEU A 181 -8.72 10.74 -20.44
N ARG A 182 -9.16 11.99 -20.64
CA ARG A 182 -9.82 12.43 -21.89
C ARG A 182 -8.88 12.36 -23.08
N LYS A 183 -7.61 12.76 -22.93
CA LYS A 183 -6.60 12.66 -24.00
C LYS A 183 -6.35 11.20 -24.36
N ASN A 184 -6.24 10.31 -23.38
CA ASN A 184 -6.14 8.88 -23.60
C ASN A 184 -7.39 8.37 -24.34
N GLN A 185 -8.60 8.67 -23.87
CA GLN A 185 -9.84 8.27 -24.53
C GLN A 185 -9.92 8.76 -25.98
N ASN A 186 -9.57 10.02 -26.25
CA ASN A 186 -9.55 10.59 -27.59
C ASN A 186 -8.51 9.92 -28.49
N PHE A 187 -7.31 9.67 -27.96
CA PHE A 187 -6.24 8.96 -28.67
C PHE A 187 -6.67 7.53 -29.01
N MET A 188 -7.22 6.78 -28.04
CA MET A 188 -7.73 5.43 -28.28
C MET A 188 -8.87 5.43 -29.29
N GLY A 189 -9.79 6.41 -29.23
CA GLY A 189 -10.89 6.58 -30.18
C GLY A 189 -10.45 6.88 -31.61
N ALA A 190 -9.36 7.63 -31.79
CA ALA A 190 -8.78 7.93 -33.09
C ALA A 190 -8.00 6.75 -33.71
N HIS A 191 -7.60 5.78 -32.88
CA HIS A 191 -6.74 4.65 -33.25
C HIS A 191 -7.40 3.28 -32.99
N THR A 192 -8.74 3.21 -32.95
CA THR A 192 -9.50 1.96 -32.73
C THR A 192 -9.25 0.90 -33.79
N ASN A 193 -8.73 1.29 -34.96
CA ASN A 193 -8.40 0.40 -36.07
C ASN A 193 -7.04 -0.32 -35.91
N ILE A 194 -6.17 0.16 -35.02
CA ILE A 194 -4.84 -0.43 -34.77
C ILE A 194 -4.67 -0.93 -33.34
N LEU A 195 -5.60 -0.60 -32.44
CA LEU A 195 -5.55 -0.95 -31.02
C LEU A 195 -6.55 -2.07 -30.72
N HIS A 196 -6.13 -3.01 -29.90
CA HIS A 196 -7.00 -4.06 -29.44
C HIS A 196 -7.90 -3.61 -28.28
N THR A 197 -9.06 -4.25 -28.15
CA THR A 197 -10.05 -3.91 -27.10
C THR A 197 -9.45 -4.04 -25.70
N GLU A 198 -8.60 -5.04 -25.49
CA GLU A 198 -7.89 -5.33 -24.25
C GLU A 198 -6.90 -4.22 -23.87
N GLU A 199 -6.26 -3.60 -24.87
CA GLU A 199 -5.31 -2.50 -24.70
C GLU A 199 -6.06 -1.20 -24.37
N VAL A 200 -7.16 -0.95 -25.08
CA VAL A 200 -8.10 0.16 -24.80
C VAL A 200 -8.62 0.04 -23.38
N GLU A 201 -9.09 -1.14 -22.99
CA GLU A 201 -9.62 -1.41 -21.67
C GLU A 201 -8.55 -1.20 -20.59
N TYR A 202 -7.33 -1.72 -20.80
CA TYR A 202 -6.22 -1.55 -19.87
C TYR A 202 -5.87 -0.07 -19.63
N LEU A 203 -5.75 0.71 -20.70
CA LEU A 203 -5.34 2.12 -20.63
C LEU A 203 -6.47 3.04 -20.12
N CYS A 204 -7.74 2.67 -20.32
CA CYS A 204 -8.88 3.47 -19.87
C CYS A 204 -9.34 3.14 -18.44
N LYS A 205 -9.07 1.93 -17.93
CA LYS A 205 -9.40 1.53 -16.54
C LYS A 205 -8.36 1.99 -15.51
N PHE A 206 -7.33 2.71 -15.91
CA PHE A 206 -6.33 3.22 -14.98
C PHE A 206 -6.96 4.21 -13.99
N GLN A 207 -7.01 3.83 -12.71
CA GLN A 207 -7.35 4.74 -11.62
C GLN A 207 -6.05 5.32 -11.06
N PRO A 208 -5.77 6.63 -11.22
CA PRO A 208 -4.58 7.23 -10.64
C PRO A 208 -4.64 7.07 -9.12
N SER A 209 -3.63 6.41 -8.56
CA SER A 209 -3.50 6.25 -7.11
C SER A 209 -3.17 7.60 -6.49
N SER A 210 -4.15 8.19 -5.81
CA SER A 210 -4.09 9.47 -5.09
C SER A 210 -3.79 10.70 -5.95
N ILE A 211 -4.72 11.66 -5.92
CA ILE A 211 -4.51 13.01 -6.45
C ILE A 211 -3.42 13.68 -5.60
N LEU A 212 -2.24 13.89 -6.17
CA LEU A 212 -1.33 14.92 -5.65
C LEU A 212 -2.02 16.26 -5.92
N PHE A 213 -2.65 16.83 -4.90
CA PHE A 213 -3.30 18.15 -4.98
C PHE A 213 -2.29 19.30 -5.08
N TRP A 214 -1.03 19.06 -4.71
CA TRP A 214 0.06 20.03 -4.80
C TRP A 214 1.30 19.38 -5.43
N THR A 215 1.96 20.11 -6.32
CA THR A 215 3.21 19.69 -6.95
C THR A 215 4.33 20.67 -6.58
N PRO A 216 5.55 20.20 -6.27
CA PRO A 216 6.70 21.08 -6.12
C PRO A 216 6.96 21.82 -7.42
N GLN A 217 7.21 23.12 -7.36
CA GLN A 217 7.65 23.87 -8.52
C GLN A 217 9.06 23.42 -8.90
N ASN A 218 9.28 23.11 -10.18
CA ASN A 218 10.57 22.68 -10.68
C ASN A 218 11.58 23.84 -10.52
N PRO A 219 12.67 23.71 -9.72
CA PRO A 219 13.60 24.80 -9.44
C PRO A 219 14.47 25.23 -10.65
N GLN A 220 14.24 24.68 -11.84
CA GLN A 220 15.02 24.95 -13.05
C GLN A 220 14.73 26.32 -13.72
N LYS A 221 14.05 27.25 -13.06
CA LYS A 221 13.82 28.62 -13.58
C LYS A 221 14.65 29.72 -12.92
N GLN A 222 15.66 29.38 -12.12
CA GLN A 222 16.74 30.31 -11.81
C GLN A 222 17.92 29.99 -12.73
N GLY A 223 18.03 30.76 -13.81
CA GLY A 223 19.20 30.76 -14.67
C GLY A 223 20.43 31.10 -13.84
N TYR A 224 21.35 30.15 -13.72
CA TYR A 224 22.69 30.46 -13.24
C TYR A 224 23.30 31.50 -14.21
N PRO A 225 23.83 32.63 -13.71
CA PRO A 225 24.55 33.56 -14.57
C PRO A 225 25.74 32.80 -15.17
N ARG A 226 25.82 32.78 -16.51
CA ARG A 226 27.01 32.30 -17.19
C ARG A 226 28.15 33.26 -16.84
N SER A 227 29.02 32.85 -15.94
CA SER A 227 30.35 33.42 -15.82
C SER A 227 31.07 33.25 -17.16
N CYS A 228 31.69 34.32 -17.63
CA CYS A 228 32.45 34.39 -18.88
C CYS A 228 33.52 33.31 -19.01
#